data_AF-R8BFL5-F1
#
_entry.id   AF-R8BFL5-F1
#
_cell.length_a   1.000
_cell.length_b   1.000
_cell.length_c   1.000
_cell.angle_alpha   90.00
_cell.angle_beta   90.00
_cell.angle_gamma   90.00
#
_symmetry.space_group_name_H-M   'P 1'
#
loop_
_entity.id
_entity.type
_entity.pdbx_description
1 polymer ?
#
loop_
_entity_poly.entity_id
_entity_poly.type
_entity_poly.pdbx_seq_one_letter_code
_entity_poly.pdbx_strand_id
1 'polypeptide(L)'
;MIGVLSVIAHKEVRFIYPLLPILHILAAPYINDYFIAEPASSASPTSLKRGPLLAFLILANIIIGVYLSMFHQGATISVLTFLRTEYERLHPDHLDLHPAHPSSHYHTLSSSALSSPASDPEAIVSAAGGGDELFVLFLTPCHSTPWRSHLVYPSLRARALTCEPPLGTPPRSAERRNYRDETDRFYAREDGQDGRWGHAFLDREVWPLLTSGDSDDAHRRGGEIPRFIVGFEGVEEMLREYFDVEKGGGGAEMGVTLTRVWDGFNGLFNEEATRQGRLVVWDTGVYPARKEGN
;
A
#
# COMPACT_ATOMS: atom_id res chain seq x y z
N MET A 1 -14.69 18.98 26.39
CA MET A 1 -14.07 17.87 25.64
C MET A 1 -13.18 18.33 24.50
N ILE A 2 -13.66 19.11 23.52
CA ILE A 2 -12.81 19.62 22.41
C ILE A 2 -11.54 20.30 22.93
N GLY A 3 -11.66 21.24 23.88
CA GLY A 3 -10.50 21.91 24.46
C GLY A 3 -9.47 20.98 25.12
N VAL A 4 -9.91 19.85 25.70
CA VAL A 4 -9.01 18.85 26.31
C VAL A 4 -8.37 17.98 25.23
N LEU A 5 -9.16 17.53 24.25
CA LEU A 5 -8.70 16.75 23.10
C LEU A 5 -7.80 17.55 22.14
N SER A 6 -7.80 18.88 22.21
CA SER A 6 -6.87 19.72 21.45
C SER A 6 -5.45 19.76 22.05
N VAL A 7 -5.32 19.47 23.35
CA VAL A 7 -4.06 19.60 24.12
C VAL A 7 -3.25 18.30 24.13
N ILE A 8 -3.85 17.17 23.76
CA ILE A 8 -3.12 15.90 23.63
C ILE A 8 -2.09 15.97 22.49
N ALA A 9 -0.93 15.37 22.72
CA ALA A 9 0.19 15.38 21.78
C ALA A 9 -0.15 14.58 20.51
N HIS A 10 -0.76 13.41 20.67
CA HIS A 10 -1.25 12.58 19.57
C HIS A 10 -2.64 13.05 19.14
N LYS A 11 -2.88 13.23 17.84
CA LYS A 11 -4.18 13.68 17.32
C LYS A 11 -4.65 12.72 16.25
N GLU A 12 -5.84 12.17 16.45
CA GLU A 12 -6.52 11.37 15.45
C GLU A 12 -7.96 11.87 15.35
N VAL A 13 -8.49 11.92 14.14
CA VAL A 13 -9.86 12.39 13.88
C VAL A 13 -10.89 11.58 14.67
N ARG A 14 -10.64 10.29 14.91
CA ARG A 14 -11.53 9.45 15.71
C ARG A 14 -11.71 9.90 17.17
N PHE A 15 -10.80 10.70 17.72
CA PHE A 15 -10.93 11.19 19.10
C PHE A 15 -12.13 12.12 19.30
N ILE A 16 -12.58 12.80 18.25
CA ILE A 16 -13.76 13.67 18.31
C ILE A 16 -15.06 12.97 17.93
N TYR A 17 -15.02 11.73 17.42
CA TYR A 17 -16.22 10.98 17.03
C TYR A 17 -17.25 10.80 18.14
N PRO A 18 -16.87 10.60 19.42
CA PRO A 18 -17.84 10.53 20.51
C PRO A 18 -18.66 11.82 20.72
N LEU A 19 -18.20 12.96 20.19
CA LEU A 19 -18.93 14.23 20.27
C LEU A 19 -20.03 14.33 19.21
N LEU A 20 -19.93 13.57 18.12
CA LEU A 20 -20.83 13.66 16.99
C LEU A 20 -22.30 13.47 17.39
N PRO A 21 -22.71 12.47 18.20
CA PRO A 21 -24.09 12.30 18.62
C PRO A 21 -24.62 13.49 19.44
N ILE A 22 -23.80 14.06 20.33
CA ILE A 22 -24.17 15.22 21.16
C ILE A 22 -24.42 16.44 20.27
N LEU A 23 -23.55 16.67 19.29
CA LEU A 23 -23.73 17.76 18.33
C LEU A 23 -24.99 17.59 17.48
N HIS A 24 -25.36 16.36 17.10
CA HIS A 24 -26.61 16.09 16.40
C HIS A 24 -27.85 16.41 17.25
N ILE A 25 -27.85 16.06 18.54
CA ILE A 25 -28.94 16.39 19.46
C ILE A 25 -29.13 17.90 19.58
N LEU A 26 -28.02 18.65 19.70
CA LEU A 26 -28.06 20.11 19.79
C LEU A 26 -28.49 20.77 18.47
N ALA A 27 -28.14 20.19 17.32
CA ALA A 27 -28.53 20.71 16.00
C ALA A 27 -29.98 20.38 15.62
N ALA A 28 -30.53 19.27 16.12
CA ALA A 28 -31.85 18.75 15.77
C ALA A 28 -33.00 19.78 15.83
N PRO A 29 -33.20 20.60 16.89
CA PRO A 29 -34.31 21.54 16.92
C PRO A 29 -34.22 22.60 15.81
N TYR A 30 -33.02 23.11 15.53
CA TYR A 30 -32.82 24.09 14.47
C TYR A 30 -33.08 23.51 13.08
N ILE A 31 -32.67 22.25 12.85
CA ILE A 31 -32.96 21.54 11.60
C ILE A 31 -34.46 21.30 11.46
N ASN A 32 -35.12 20.88 12.54
CA ASN A 32 -36.56 20.66 12.59
C ASN A 32 -37.34 21.92 12.20
N ASP A 33 -37.07 23.05 12.85
CA ASP A 33 -37.78 24.31 12.61
C ASP A 33 -37.57 24.85 11.19
N TYR A 34 -36.41 24.56 10.61
CA TYR A 34 -36.05 24.97 9.26
C TYR A 34 -36.79 24.19 8.18
N PHE A 35 -36.97 22.87 8.36
CA PHE A 35 -37.57 21.98 7.36
C PHE A 35 -39.05 21.65 7.61
N ILE A 36 -39.53 21.72 8.86
CA ILE A 36 -40.89 21.34 9.26
C ILE A 36 -41.75 22.59 9.52
N ALA A 37 -42.98 22.57 9.02
CA ALA A 37 -43.99 23.56 9.34
C ALA A 37 -44.63 23.26 10.69
N GLU A 38 -44.77 24.30 11.51
CA GLU A 38 -45.63 24.20 12.68
C GLU A 38 -47.07 23.93 12.20
N PRO A 39 -47.74 22.92 12.78
CA PRO A 39 -49.11 22.62 12.40
C PRO A 39 -50.04 23.76 12.85
N ALA A 40 -50.92 24.20 11.95
CA ALA A 40 -51.87 25.29 12.24
C ALA A 40 -52.93 24.91 13.29
N SER A 41 -53.11 23.61 13.56
CA SER A 41 -53.97 23.07 14.62
C SER A 41 -53.47 21.70 15.06
N SER A 42 -53.88 21.23 16.24
CA SER A 42 -53.53 19.90 16.78
C SER A 42 -54.05 18.72 15.93
N ALA A 43 -54.97 18.97 14.99
CA ALA A 43 -55.49 17.99 14.04
C ALA A 43 -54.82 18.05 12.65
N SER A 44 -53.98 19.05 12.38
CA SER A 44 -53.33 19.23 11.08
C SER A 44 -52.05 18.38 10.97
N PRO A 45 -51.82 17.68 9.85
CA PRO A 45 -50.57 16.96 9.63
C PRO A 45 -49.39 17.94 9.54
N THR A 46 -48.23 17.50 10.03
CA THR A 46 -46.97 18.21 9.82
C THR A 46 -46.64 18.26 8.33
N SER A 47 -46.19 19.41 7.85
CA SER A 47 -45.86 19.64 6.44
C SER A 47 -44.39 20.02 6.28
N LEU A 48 -43.75 19.59 5.19
CA LEU A 48 -42.37 19.97 4.88
C LEU A 48 -42.35 21.33 4.20
N LYS A 49 -41.82 22.36 4.86
CA LYS A 49 -41.65 23.71 4.30
C LYS A 49 -40.68 23.72 3.12
N ARG A 50 -39.61 22.93 3.20
CA ARG A 50 -38.48 22.92 2.25
C ARG A 50 -38.19 21.52 1.73
N GLY A 51 -39.24 20.79 1.36
CA GLY A 51 -39.17 19.39 0.92
C GLY A 51 -38.13 19.11 -0.17
N PRO A 52 -38.11 19.86 -1.29
CA PRO A 52 -37.15 19.64 -2.36
C PRO A 52 -35.69 19.81 -1.92
N LEU A 53 -35.40 20.80 -1.07
CA LEU A 53 -34.06 21.01 -0.53
C LEU A 53 -33.65 19.86 0.39
N LEU A 54 -34.55 19.40 1.28
CA LEU A 54 -34.27 18.25 2.15
C LEU A 54 -34.00 16.98 1.33
N ALA A 55 -34.82 16.72 0.31
CA ALA A 55 -34.64 15.59 -0.59
C ALA A 55 -33.29 15.67 -1.31
N PHE A 56 -32.90 16.84 -1.80
CA PHE A 56 -31.59 17.07 -2.41
C PHE A 56 -30.44 16.78 -1.44
N LEU A 57 -30.50 17.30 -0.20
CA LEU A 57 -29.46 17.08 0.81
C LEU A 57 -29.32 15.60 1.17
N ILE A 58 -30.44 14.90 1.34
CA ILE A 58 -30.44 13.44 1.61
C ILE A 58 -29.83 12.70 0.43
N LEU A 59 -30.28 13.00 -0.80
CA LEU A 59 -29.76 12.36 -2.01
C LEU A 59 -28.26 12.59 -2.19
N ALA A 60 -27.79 13.82 -1.98
CA ALA A 60 -26.37 14.16 -2.06
C ALA A 60 -25.54 13.35 -1.04
N ASN A 61 -26.01 13.23 0.20
CA ASN A 61 -25.34 12.41 1.22
C ASN A 61 -25.35 10.91 0.89
N ILE A 62 -26.44 10.40 0.32
CA ILE A 62 -26.51 9.01 -0.15
C ILE A 62 -25.50 8.78 -1.27
N ILE A 63 -25.43 9.66 -2.26
CA ILE A 63 -24.48 9.55 -3.37
C ILE A 63 -23.04 9.56 -2.87
N ILE A 64 -22.69 10.53 -2.00
CA ILE A 64 -21.36 10.61 -1.40
C ILE A 64 -21.06 9.36 -0.56
N GLY A 65 -22.02 8.93 0.27
CA GLY A 65 -21.88 7.74 1.12
C GLY A 65 -21.65 6.47 0.32
N VAL A 66 -22.44 6.24 -0.73
CA VAL A 66 -22.27 5.10 -1.65
C VAL A 66 -20.91 5.16 -2.33
N TYR A 67 -20.52 6.33 -2.86
CA TYR A 67 -19.23 6.49 -3.50
C TYR A 67 -18.06 6.19 -2.54
N LEU A 68 -18.04 6.81 -1.36
CA LEU A 68 -16.97 6.64 -0.38
C LEU A 68 -16.92 5.23 0.22
N SER A 69 -18.07 4.54 0.31
CA SER A 69 -18.12 3.21 0.91
C SER A 69 -17.84 2.07 -0.09
N MET A 70 -18.10 2.28 -1.38
CA MET A 70 -18.03 1.20 -2.39
C MET A 70 -16.97 1.41 -3.46
N PHE A 71 -16.60 2.66 -3.77
CA PHE A 71 -15.75 2.97 -4.94
C PHE A 71 -14.42 3.61 -4.55
N HIS A 72 -14.42 4.49 -3.54
CA HIS A 72 -13.20 5.15 -3.09
C HIS A 72 -12.25 4.14 -2.43
N GLN A 73 -11.00 4.09 -2.90
CA GLN A 73 -9.96 3.16 -2.43
C GLN A 73 -10.34 1.67 -2.56
N GLY A 74 -11.26 1.30 -3.47
CA GLY A 74 -11.68 -0.11 -3.63
C GLY A 74 -10.54 -1.03 -4.09
N ALA A 75 -9.63 -0.52 -4.93
CA ALA A 75 -8.51 -1.29 -5.46
C ALA A 75 -7.57 -1.83 -4.37
N THR A 76 -7.32 -1.04 -3.32
CA THR A 76 -6.38 -1.41 -2.23
C THR A 76 -6.84 -2.59 -1.40
N ILE A 77 -8.14 -2.89 -1.41
CA ILE A 77 -8.72 -4.10 -0.81
C ILE A 77 -8.74 -5.24 -1.82
N SER A 78 -9.27 -5.01 -3.02
CA SER A 78 -9.44 -6.06 -4.03
C SER A 78 -8.12 -6.70 -4.52
N VAL A 79 -7.01 -5.94 -4.53
CA VAL A 79 -5.67 -6.47 -4.85
C VAL A 79 -5.25 -7.60 -3.91
N LEU A 80 -5.69 -7.56 -2.65
CA LEU A 80 -5.32 -8.58 -1.65
C LEU A 80 -6.04 -9.89 -1.90
N THR A 81 -7.27 -9.83 -2.43
CA THR A 81 -7.96 -11.03 -2.92
C THR A 81 -7.21 -11.64 -4.10
N PHE A 82 -6.79 -10.82 -5.08
CA PHE A 82 -5.99 -11.29 -6.21
C PHE A 82 -4.71 -11.98 -5.75
N LEU A 83 -3.90 -11.31 -4.90
CA LEU A 83 -2.64 -11.86 -4.41
C LEU A 83 -2.84 -13.14 -3.60
N ARG A 84 -3.88 -13.21 -2.76
CA ARG A 84 -4.18 -14.42 -1.99
C ARG A 84 -4.53 -15.58 -2.93
N THR A 85 -5.41 -15.36 -3.91
CA THR A 85 -5.80 -16.40 -4.87
C THR A 85 -4.61 -16.87 -5.71
N GLU A 86 -3.73 -15.95 -6.13
CA GLU A 86 -2.49 -16.32 -6.83
C GLU A 86 -1.56 -17.13 -5.92
N TYR A 87 -1.44 -16.78 -4.64
CA TYR A 87 -0.63 -17.53 -3.71
C TYR A 87 -1.16 -18.96 -3.51
N GLU A 88 -2.47 -19.10 -3.29
CA GLU A 88 -3.17 -20.39 -3.16
C GLU A 88 -2.99 -21.27 -4.41
N ARG A 89 -3.04 -20.65 -5.60
CA ARG A 89 -2.87 -21.33 -6.89
C ARG A 89 -1.42 -21.79 -7.11
N LEU A 90 -0.44 -20.97 -6.72
CA LEU A 90 0.97 -21.24 -6.96
C LEU A 90 1.59 -22.15 -5.91
N HIS A 91 1.14 -22.08 -4.65
CA HIS A 91 1.72 -22.78 -3.50
C HIS A 91 0.67 -23.60 -2.71
N PRO A 92 -0.02 -24.58 -3.34
CA PRO A 92 -1.06 -25.36 -2.67
C PRO A 92 -0.55 -26.15 -1.46
N ASP A 93 0.73 -26.54 -1.49
CA ASP A 93 1.37 -27.32 -0.43
C ASP A 93 1.87 -26.45 0.75
N HIS A 94 1.66 -25.13 0.68
CA HIS A 94 2.12 -24.16 1.68
C HIS A 94 0.97 -23.34 2.30
N LEU A 95 -0.25 -23.89 2.34
CA LEU A 95 -1.42 -23.20 2.88
C LEU A 95 -1.67 -23.45 4.37
N ASP A 96 -0.80 -24.23 5.01
CA ASP A 96 -0.89 -24.55 6.43
C ASP A 96 -0.64 -23.32 7.31
N LEU A 97 -1.57 -23.05 8.24
CA LEU A 97 -1.44 -21.98 9.23
C LEU A 97 -0.42 -22.29 10.34
N HIS A 98 0.05 -23.54 10.41
CA HIS A 98 1.04 -24.02 11.36
C HIS A 98 2.09 -24.88 10.65
N PRO A 99 2.99 -24.27 9.87
CA PRO A 99 4.00 -25.03 9.13
C PRO A 99 4.95 -25.74 10.09
N ALA A 100 5.40 -26.94 9.71
CA ALA A 100 6.41 -27.69 10.47
C ALA A 100 7.74 -26.93 10.61
N HIS A 101 8.03 -26.03 9.66
CA HIS A 101 9.15 -25.11 9.68
C HIS A 101 8.63 -23.67 9.58
N PRO A 102 8.70 -22.87 10.66
CA PRO A 102 8.27 -21.48 10.61
C PRO A 102 9.26 -20.64 9.78
N SER A 103 8.82 -20.16 8.62
CA SER A 103 9.48 -19.09 7.88
C SER A 103 9.30 -17.76 8.63
N SER A 104 10.34 -16.91 8.64
CA SER A 104 10.25 -15.58 9.26
C SER A 104 9.23 -14.74 8.50
N HIS A 105 8.07 -14.48 9.11
CA HIS A 105 6.97 -13.68 8.55
C HIS A 105 7.35 -12.21 8.27
N TYR A 106 8.49 -11.76 8.81
CA TYR A 106 8.95 -10.38 8.75
C TYR A 106 10.27 -10.28 7.98
N HIS A 107 10.22 -9.80 6.74
CA HIS A 107 11.41 -9.36 6.04
C HIS A 107 11.60 -7.85 6.24
N THR A 108 12.46 -7.50 7.19
CA THR A 108 13.09 -6.18 7.22
C THR A 108 14.21 -6.13 6.19
N LEU A 109 14.54 -4.94 5.68
CA LEU A 109 15.65 -4.64 4.78
C LEU A 109 16.93 -5.45 5.07
N SER A 110 17.26 -5.60 6.36
CA SER A 110 18.45 -6.30 6.86
C SER A 110 18.46 -7.80 6.52
N SER A 111 17.30 -8.44 6.40
CA SER A 111 17.18 -9.87 6.10
C SER A 111 17.30 -10.16 4.60
N SER A 112 16.87 -9.22 3.74
CA SER A 112 16.99 -9.32 2.28
C SER A 112 18.40 -9.00 1.77
N ALA A 113 19.22 -8.25 2.51
CA ALA A 113 20.60 -7.95 2.12
C ALA A 113 21.56 -9.15 2.26
N LEU A 114 21.18 -10.18 3.04
CA LEU A 114 21.98 -11.40 3.25
C LEU A 114 21.59 -12.56 2.32
N SER A 115 20.39 -12.55 1.72
CA SER A 115 20.04 -13.48 0.67
C SER A 115 20.67 -12.99 -0.64
N SER A 116 21.64 -13.75 -1.17
CA SER A 116 22.12 -13.51 -2.53
C SER A 116 20.93 -13.57 -3.48
N PRO A 117 20.90 -12.72 -4.54
CA PRO A 117 19.99 -13.01 -5.63
C PRO A 117 20.35 -14.41 -6.11
N ALA A 118 19.36 -15.27 -6.21
CA ALA A 118 19.49 -16.41 -7.08
C ALA A 118 19.55 -15.85 -8.51
N SER A 119 20.70 -15.32 -8.92
CA SER A 119 21.02 -15.14 -10.34
C SER A 119 21.12 -16.49 -11.06
N ASP A 120 21.15 -17.58 -10.28
CA ASP A 120 21.06 -18.96 -10.75
C ASP A 120 19.59 -19.36 -10.94
N PRO A 121 19.16 -19.67 -12.18
CA PRO A 121 17.80 -20.11 -12.48
C PRO A 121 17.36 -21.33 -11.66
N GLU A 122 18.28 -22.24 -11.32
CA GLU A 122 18.00 -23.42 -10.49
C GLU A 122 17.61 -23.05 -9.04
N ALA A 123 18.25 -22.02 -8.48
CA ALA A 123 17.93 -21.55 -7.13
C ALA A 123 16.59 -20.79 -7.09
N ILE A 124 16.25 -20.03 -8.14
CA ILE A 124 14.91 -19.43 -8.28
C ILE A 124 13.83 -20.51 -8.38
N VAL A 125 14.06 -21.53 -9.21
CA VAL A 125 13.11 -22.65 -9.37
C VAL A 125 12.97 -23.42 -8.05
N SER A 126 14.05 -23.60 -7.30
CA SER A 126 14.02 -24.23 -5.97
C SER A 126 13.27 -23.38 -4.95
N ALA A 127 13.45 -22.05 -4.94
CA ALA A 127 12.72 -21.13 -4.07
C ALA A 127 11.22 -21.11 -4.40
N ALA A 128 10.88 -21.06 -5.70
CA ALA A 128 9.51 -21.14 -6.20
C ALA A 128 8.82 -22.47 -5.85
N GLY A 129 9.56 -23.58 -5.96
CA GLY A 129 9.06 -24.92 -5.63
C GLY A 129 8.99 -25.21 -4.14
N GLY A 130 9.75 -24.48 -3.31
CA GLY A 130 9.81 -24.64 -1.86
C GLY A 130 8.97 -23.66 -1.05
N GLY A 131 8.23 -22.75 -1.69
CA GLY A 131 7.46 -21.71 -1.01
C GLY A 131 8.32 -20.69 -0.26
N ASP A 132 9.60 -20.56 -0.64
CA ASP A 132 10.57 -19.64 -0.05
C ASP A 132 10.94 -18.52 -1.04
N GLU A 133 9.95 -18.05 -1.82
CA GLU A 133 10.09 -16.87 -2.66
C GLU A 133 9.54 -15.62 -1.97
N LEU A 134 10.15 -14.47 -2.21
CA LEU A 134 9.53 -13.18 -1.91
C LEU A 134 8.32 -13.00 -2.84
N PHE A 135 7.12 -13.28 -2.33
CA PHE A 135 5.92 -13.32 -3.15
C PHE A 135 5.49 -11.94 -3.66
N VAL A 136 5.54 -10.91 -2.80
CA VAL A 136 5.06 -9.57 -3.18
C VAL A 136 5.84 -8.43 -2.50
N LEU A 137 6.14 -7.39 -3.27
CA LEU A 137 6.67 -6.10 -2.81
C LEU A 137 5.66 -4.97 -3.07
N PHE A 138 5.21 -4.30 -2.01
CA PHE A 138 4.34 -3.12 -2.10
C PHE A 138 5.19 -1.84 -2.13
N LEU A 139 5.26 -1.20 -3.30
CA LEU A 139 5.79 0.14 -3.52
C LEU A 139 4.66 1.18 -3.55
N THR A 140 3.75 1.07 -2.59
CA THR A 140 2.67 2.03 -2.33
C THR A 140 3.03 2.83 -1.08
N PRO A 141 2.48 4.05 -0.87
CA PRO A 141 2.61 4.73 0.40
C PRO A 141 2.18 3.83 1.56
N CYS A 142 2.83 3.96 2.72
CA CYS A 142 2.50 3.13 3.87
C CYS A 142 1.00 3.18 4.23
N HIS A 143 0.49 2.05 4.72
CA HIS A 143 -0.93 1.84 5.04
C HIS A 143 -1.91 2.02 3.88
N SER A 144 -1.45 2.00 2.62
CA SER A 144 -2.37 2.02 1.47
C SER A 144 -3.17 0.72 1.35
N THR A 145 -2.55 -0.43 1.63
CA THR A 145 -3.21 -1.74 1.59
C THR A 145 -3.17 -2.41 2.97
N PRO A 146 -4.25 -3.08 3.41
CA PRO A 146 -4.26 -3.84 4.66
C PRO A 146 -3.64 -5.24 4.50
N TRP A 147 -2.50 -5.34 3.82
CA TRP A 147 -1.91 -6.63 3.42
C TRP A 147 -1.66 -7.57 4.60
N ARG A 148 -1.20 -7.04 5.74
CA ARG A 148 -0.88 -7.84 6.94
C ARG A 148 -2.07 -8.61 7.51
N SER A 149 -3.30 -8.12 7.35
CA SER A 149 -4.49 -8.81 7.84
C SER A 149 -5.17 -9.69 6.78
N HIS A 150 -4.73 -9.60 5.52
CA HIS A 150 -5.35 -10.33 4.41
C HIS A 150 -4.43 -11.41 3.82
N LEU A 151 -3.11 -11.25 3.89
CA LEU A 151 -2.13 -12.23 3.45
C LEU A 151 -1.64 -13.00 4.67
N VAL A 152 -2.46 -13.98 5.10
CA VAL A 152 -2.34 -14.63 6.41
C VAL A 152 -1.48 -15.90 6.41
N TYR A 153 -1.10 -16.41 5.23
CA TYR A 153 -0.34 -17.65 5.12
C TYR A 153 1.08 -17.48 5.71
N PRO A 154 1.49 -18.33 6.67
CA PRO A 154 2.83 -18.27 7.30
C PRO A 154 4.01 -18.32 6.32
N SER A 155 3.84 -19.05 5.23
CA SER A 155 4.81 -19.23 4.16
C SER A 155 4.86 -18.04 3.18
N LEU A 156 3.81 -17.20 3.14
CA LEU A 156 3.75 -16.08 2.21
C LEU A 156 4.67 -14.95 2.68
N ARG A 157 5.75 -14.74 1.93
CA ARG A 157 6.72 -13.68 2.19
C ARG A 157 6.33 -12.41 1.44
N ALA A 158 6.08 -11.33 2.17
CA ALA A 158 5.71 -10.03 1.60
C ALA A 158 6.52 -8.90 2.22
N ARG A 159 6.75 -7.84 1.45
CA ARG A 159 7.44 -6.62 1.89
C ARG A 159 6.67 -5.38 1.47
N ALA A 160 6.68 -4.35 2.29
CA ALA A 160 6.06 -3.05 1.98
C ALA A 160 6.93 -1.91 2.52
N LEU A 161 6.84 -0.73 1.90
CA LEU A 161 7.46 0.49 2.44
C LEU A 161 6.95 0.76 3.86
N THR A 162 7.88 0.90 4.81
CA THR A 162 7.55 1.13 6.22
C THR A 162 7.45 2.63 6.56
N CYS A 163 6.61 2.94 7.54
CA CYS A 163 6.49 4.27 8.18
C CYS A 163 6.67 4.17 9.69
N GLU A 164 7.55 3.27 10.13
CA GLU A 164 7.78 3.05 11.56
C GLU A 164 8.47 4.26 12.19
N PRO A 165 7.92 4.87 13.25
CA PRO A 165 8.54 6.02 13.88
C PRO A 165 9.92 5.66 14.43
N PRO A 166 10.88 6.61 14.53
CA PRO A 166 12.25 6.33 14.93
C PRO A 166 12.35 6.13 16.45
N LEU A 167 11.84 5.02 16.98
CA LEU A 167 11.70 4.78 18.42
C LEU A 167 13.06 4.80 19.16
N GLY A 168 14.13 4.38 18.50
CA GLY A 168 15.49 4.33 19.06
C GLY A 168 16.22 5.66 19.16
N THR A 169 15.66 6.75 18.61
CA THR A 169 16.34 8.06 18.61
C THR A 169 15.98 8.89 19.86
N PRO A 170 16.89 9.69 20.44
CA PRO A 170 16.54 10.52 21.59
C PRO A 170 15.47 11.59 21.23
N PRO A 171 14.52 11.90 22.13
CA PRO A 171 13.61 13.03 21.94
C PRO A 171 14.35 14.34 21.70
N ARG A 172 13.86 15.18 20.78
CA ARG A 172 14.47 16.48 20.41
C ARG A 172 15.92 16.39 19.87
N SER A 173 16.37 15.22 19.44
CA SER A 173 17.65 15.08 18.73
C SER A 173 17.58 15.65 17.31
N ALA A 174 18.73 15.99 16.73
CA ALA A 174 18.83 16.36 15.32
C ALA A 174 18.46 15.19 14.40
N GLU A 175 18.88 13.98 14.77
CA GLU A 175 18.53 12.73 14.08
C GLU A 175 17.01 12.54 13.98
N ARG A 176 16.26 12.69 15.10
CA ARG A 176 14.80 12.59 15.08
C ARG A 176 14.12 13.71 14.29
N ARG A 177 14.70 14.92 14.25
CA ARG A 177 14.18 16.03 13.43
C ARG A 177 14.36 15.81 11.93
N ASN A 178 15.42 15.09 11.54
CA ASN A 178 15.77 14.81 10.16
C ASN A 178 15.35 13.39 9.71
N TYR A 179 14.64 12.66 10.57
CA TYR A 179 14.16 11.33 10.25
C TYR A 179 13.17 11.39 9.09
N ARG A 180 13.36 10.49 8.14
CA ARG A 180 12.44 10.22 7.03
C ARG A 180 12.19 8.73 7.02
N ASP A 181 10.95 8.32 6.84
CA ASP A 181 10.62 6.90 6.70
C ASP A 181 10.92 6.36 5.29
N GLU A 182 10.72 5.05 5.07
CA GLU A 182 10.99 4.44 3.76
C GLU A 182 10.08 4.99 2.67
N THR A 183 8.82 5.30 3.00
CA THR A 183 7.89 5.88 2.03
C THR A 183 8.37 7.26 1.59
N ASP A 184 8.74 8.11 2.54
CA ASP A 184 9.29 9.43 2.28
C ASP A 184 10.57 9.36 1.45
N ARG A 185 11.48 8.42 1.76
CA ARG A 185 12.74 8.24 1.01
C ARG A 185 12.49 7.72 -0.40
N PHE A 186 11.56 6.79 -0.58
CA PHE A 186 11.20 6.25 -1.90
C PHE A 186 10.55 7.31 -2.80
N TYR A 187 9.57 8.07 -2.30
CA TYR A 187 8.88 9.12 -3.05
C TYR A 187 9.62 10.48 -3.05
N ALA A 188 10.80 10.56 -2.43
CA ALA A 188 11.63 11.76 -2.48
C ALA A 188 12.05 12.07 -3.92
N ARG A 189 11.80 13.29 -4.38
CA ARG A 189 12.47 13.84 -5.56
C ARG A 189 13.79 14.44 -5.10
N GLU A 190 14.92 13.93 -5.61
CA GLU A 190 16.22 14.56 -5.38
C GLU A 190 16.33 15.81 -6.28
N ASP A 191 16.70 16.95 -5.70
CA ASP A 191 16.93 18.18 -6.44
C ASP A 191 18.06 17.98 -7.47
N GLY A 192 17.75 18.12 -8.76
CA GLY A 192 18.73 18.05 -9.85
C GLY A 192 18.79 16.72 -10.61
N GLN A 193 18.04 15.69 -10.21
CA GLN A 193 17.78 14.53 -11.07
C GLN A 193 16.52 14.80 -11.89
N ASP A 194 16.55 14.45 -13.18
CA ASP A 194 15.50 14.66 -14.20
C ASP A 194 14.16 13.96 -13.86
N GLY A 195 13.52 14.29 -12.74
CA GLY A 195 12.29 13.65 -12.29
C GLY A 195 12.42 12.16 -11.92
N ARG A 196 13.63 11.61 -11.86
CA ARG A 196 13.89 10.21 -11.44
C ARG A 196 13.84 10.12 -9.92
N TRP A 197 12.70 9.66 -9.39
CA TRP A 197 12.52 9.37 -7.96
C TRP A 197 12.56 7.85 -7.76
N GLY A 198 12.71 7.39 -6.52
CA GLY A 198 12.71 5.95 -6.19
C GLY A 198 14.00 5.19 -6.54
N HIS A 199 14.69 5.50 -7.65
CA HIS A 199 15.90 4.78 -8.11
C HIS A 199 16.97 4.69 -7.02
N ALA A 200 17.31 5.81 -6.38
CA ALA A 200 18.30 5.83 -5.31
C ALA A 200 17.90 4.99 -4.08
N PHE A 201 16.60 4.93 -3.76
CA PHE A 201 16.09 4.07 -2.70
C PHE A 201 16.18 2.59 -3.09
N LEU A 202 15.79 2.26 -4.33
CA LEU A 202 15.93 0.90 -4.86
C LEU A 202 17.40 0.47 -4.85
N ASP A 203 18.32 1.33 -5.30
CA ASP A 203 19.75 1.04 -5.39
C ASP A 203 20.48 0.95 -4.06
N ARG A 204 20.00 1.62 -3.01
CA ARG A 204 20.70 1.67 -1.71
C ARG A 204 20.09 0.75 -0.69
N GLU A 205 18.78 0.57 -0.75
CA GLU A 205 18.02 -0.08 0.30
C GLU A 205 17.37 -1.37 -0.20
N VAL A 206 16.72 -1.37 -1.37
CA VAL A 206 16.01 -2.58 -1.84
C VAL A 206 16.96 -3.61 -2.45
N TRP A 207 17.81 -3.16 -3.39
CA TRP A 207 18.76 -3.96 -4.16
C TRP A 207 20.15 -3.30 -4.23
N PRO A 208 20.90 -3.29 -3.11
CA PRO A 208 22.22 -2.66 -3.04
C PRO A 208 23.24 -3.29 -3.98
N LEU A 209 24.12 -2.50 -4.58
CA LEU A 209 25.29 -3.05 -5.28
C LEU A 209 26.22 -3.74 -4.28
N LEU A 210 26.53 -5.01 -4.53
CA LEU A 210 27.50 -5.77 -3.76
C LEU A 210 28.88 -5.60 -4.41
N THR A 211 29.82 -5.01 -3.68
CA THR A 211 31.21 -4.94 -4.13
C THR A 211 31.90 -6.25 -3.82
N SER A 212 32.13 -7.10 -4.83
CA SER A 212 33.03 -8.25 -4.71
C SER A 212 34.45 -7.75 -4.50
N GLY A 213 35.12 -8.21 -3.44
CA GLY A 213 36.48 -7.78 -3.09
C GLY A 213 37.59 -8.34 -3.97
N ASP A 214 37.26 -8.92 -5.13
CA ASP A 214 38.22 -9.54 -6.05
C ASP A 214 37.97 -9.09 -7.49
N SER A 215 39.05 -8.85 -8.22
CA SER A 215 39.15 -7.89 -9.33
C SER A 215 38.54 -8.30 -10.68
N ASP A 216 37.64 -9.30 -10.73
CA ASP A 216 37.11 -9.84 -12.00
C ASP A 216 35.58 -10.10 -12.00
N ASP A 217 34.84 -9.67 -10.98
CA ASP A 217 33.44 -10.11 -10.81
C ASP A 217 32.37 -9.12 -11.29
N ALA A 218 31.38 -9.65 -12.01
CA ALA A 218 30.16 -8.98 -12.45
C ALA A 218 29.49 -8.19 -11.32
N HIS A 219 28.87 -7.05 -11.65
CA HIS A 219 28.20 -6.18 -10.68
C HIS A 219 26.95 -6.87 -10.10
N ARG A 220 27.12 -7.65 -9.03
CA ARG A 220 26.00 -8.35 -8.37
C ARG A 220 25.21 -7.39 -7.50
N ARG A 221 23.88 -7.48 -7.58
CA ARG A 221 22.94 -6.78 -6.70
C ARG A 221 22.64 -7.66 -5.50
N GLY A 222 22.45 -7.08 -4.32
CA GLY A 222 21.89 -7.76 -3.16
C GLY A 222 20.37 -7.69 -3.20
N GLY A 223 19.69 -8.38 -2.27
CA GLY A 223 18.23 -8.39 -2.26
C GLY A 223 17.65 -9.45 -3.19
N GLU A 224 16.43 -9.86 -2.84
CA GLU A 224 15.65 -10.82 -3.62
C GLU A 224 14.68 -10.08 -4.52
N ILE A 225 14.47 -10.59 -5.74
CA ILE A 225 13.44 -10.08 -6.63
C ILE A 225 12.11 -10.68 -6.22
N PRO A 226 11.06 -9.87 -6.00
CA PRO A 226 9.75 -10.41 -5.69
C PRO A 226 9.10 -11.02 -6.93
N ARG A 227 8.16 -11.96 -6.78
CA ARG A 227 7.31 -12.38 -7.91
C ARG A 227 6.44 -11.24 -8.40
N PHE A 228 5.77 -10.57 -7.47
CA PHE A 228 4.88 -9.45 -7.79
C PHE A 228 5.37 -8.13 -7.18
N ILE A 229 5.28 -7.06 -7.95
CA ILE A 229 5.41 -5.69 -7.46
C ILE A 229 4.02 -5.04 -7.51
N VAL A 230 3.61 -4.40 -6.42
CA VAL A 230 2.33 -3.70 -6.31
C VAL A 230 2.58 -2.22 -6.09
N GLY A 231 1.93 -1.37 -6.87
CA GLY A 231 2.11 0.08 -6.79
C GLY A 231 1.00 0.83 -7.51
N PHE A 232 0.90 2.13 -7.26
CA PHE A 232 0.02 3.00 -8.03
C PHE A 232 0.64 3.28 -9.40
N GLU A 233 -0.19 3.50 -10.42
CA GLU A 233 0.22 3.69 -11.82
C GLU A 233 1.38 4.68 -12.00
N GLY A 234 1.48 5.70 -11.14
CA GLY A 234 2.59 6.65 -11.15
C GLY A 234 3.99 6.06 -10.94
N VAL A 235 4.13 4.88 -10.31
CA VAL A 235 5.45 4.21 -10.15
C VAL A 235 5.92 3.49 -11.42
N GLU A 236 5.03 3.28 -12.40
CA GLU A 236 5.30 2.34 -13.49
C GLU A 236 6.48 2.75 -14.36
N GLU A 237 6.50 4.01 -14.81
CA GLU A 237 7.57 4.49 -15.69
C GLU A 237 8.92 4.39 -14.99
N MET A 238 8.95 4.77 -13.70
CA MET A 238 10.14 4.65 -12.85
C MET A 238 10.64 3.21 -12.78
N LEU A 239 9.73 2.24 -12.57
CA LEU A 239 10.07 0.83 -12.51
C LEU A 239 10.56 0.30 -13.87
N ARG A 240 9.90 0.68 -14.96
CA ARG A 240 10.32 0.30 -16.32
C ARG A 240 11.73 0.80 -16.61
N GLU A 241 12.00 2.08 -16.33
CA GLU A 241 13.34 2.65 -16.49
C GLU A 241 14.38 1.99 -15.58
N TYR A 242 14.00 1.60 -14.35
CA TYR A 242 14.93 0.97 -13.42
C TYR A 242 15.40 -0.41 -13.91
N PHE A 243 14.51 -1.20 -14.50
CA PHE A 243 14.83 -2.54 -15.04
C PHE A 243 15.17 -2.55 -16.54
N ASP A 244 15.19 -1.39 -17.20
CA ASP A 244 15.47 -1.27 -18.63
C ASP A 244 16.94 -1.61 -18.94
N VAL A 245 17.14 -2.70 -19.68
CA VAL A 245 18.46 -3.17 -20.11
C VAL A 245 19.11 -2.22 -21.12
N GLU A 246 18.33 -1.66 -22.04
CA GLU A 246 18.84 -0.78 -23.09
C GLU A 246 19.28 0.58 -22.54
N LYS A 247 18.57 1.07 -21.52
CA LYS A 247 18.91 2.32 -20.82
C LYS A 247 19.97 2.15 -19.73
N GLY A 248 20.41 0.91 -19.44
CA GLY A 248 21.37 0.63 -18.37
C GLY A 248 20.84 1.00 -16.98
N GLY A 249 19.54 0.74 -16.74
CA GLY A 249 18.91 1.00 -15.45
C GLY A 249 19.59 0.23 -14.31
N GLY A 250 19.45 0.70 -13.07
CA GLY A 250 20.11 0.08 -11.91
C GLY A 250 19.81 -1.41 -11.76
N GLY A 251 18.62 -1.86 -12.18
CA GLY A 251 18.19 -3.25 -12.18
C GLY A 251 18.25 -4.00 -13.51
N ALA A 252 18.89 -3.44 -14.54
CA ALA A 252 18.99 -4.06 -15.87
C ALA A 252 19.46 -5.53 -15.82
N GLU A 253 20.42 -5.84 -14.96
CA GLU A 253 21.03 -7.19 -14.88
C GLU A 253 20.21 -8.17 -14.02
N MET A 254 19.08 -7.75 -13.44
CA MET A 254 18.27 -8.58 -12.54
C MET A 254 17.29 -9.51 -13.25
N GLY A 255 17.29 -9.55 -14.59
CA GLY A 255 16.44 -10.45 -15.38
C GLY A 255 14.93 -10.16 -15.30
N VAL A 256 14.55 -8.97 -14.84
CA VAL A 256 13.16 -8.58 -14.63
C VAL A 256 12.52 -8.12 -15.94
N THR A 257 11.34 -8.67 -16.25
CA THR A 257 10.48 -8.21 -17.34
C THR A 257 9.08 -7.90 -16.79
N LEU A 258 8.82 -6.61 -16.55
CA LEU A 258 7.57 -6.18 -15.92
C LEU A 258 6.35 -6.33 -16.83
N THR A 259 5.43 -7.20 -16.43
CA THR A 259 4.14 -7.41 -17.09
C THR A 259 3.00 -7.06 -16.17
N ARG A 260 2.08 -6.17 -16.61
CA ARG A 260 0.85 -5.88 -15.85
C ARG A 260 -0.04 -7.15 -15.87
N VAL A 261 -0.29 -7.73 -14.69
CA VAL A 261 -1.13 -8.93 -14.55
C VAL A 261 -2.48 -8.65 -13.88
N TRP A 262 -2.58 -7.52 -13.17
CA TRP A 262 -3.81 -7.07 -12.55
C TRP A 262 -3.79 -5.55 -12.40
N ASP A 263 -4.96 -4.93 -12.49
CA ASP A 263 -5.15 -3.53 -12.15
C ASP A 263 -6.56 -3.26 -11.60
N GLY A 264 -6.67 -2.23 -10.76
CA GLY A 264 -7.91 -1.86 -10.08
C GLY A 264 -8.11 -0.35 -10.01
N PHE A 265 -9.37 0.07 -10.15
CA PHE A 265 -9.75 1.48 -10.00
C PHE A 265 -9.74 1.90 -8.53
N ASN A 266 -8.97 2.95 -8.20
CA ASN A 266 -8.78 3.40 -6.83
C ASN A 266 -9.69 4.58 -6.40
N GLY A 267 -10.50 5.11 -7.31
CA GLY A 267 -11.34 6.29 -7.08
C GLY A 267 -11.03 7.46 -8.00
N LEU A 268 -11.95 8.41 -8.06
CA LEU A 268 -11.88 9.65 -8.85
C LEU A 268 -11.00 10.72 -8.21
N PHE A 269 -10.82 10.67 -6.89
CA PHE A 269 -10.00 11.59 -6.13
C PHE A 269 -9.24 10.80 -5.07
N ASN A 270 -8.05 11.28 -4.75
CA ASN A 270 -7.13 10.65 -3.80
C ASN A 270 -6.61 11.71 -2.83
N GLU A 271 -6.34 11.30 -1.59
CA GLU A 271 -5.90 12.18 -0.51
C GLU A 271 -4.49 12.75 -0.78
N GLU A 272 -3.69 12.02 -1.55
CA GLU A 272 -2.30 12.31 -1.85
C GLU A 272 -1.99 11.99 -3.32
N ALA A 273 -1.08 12.77 -3.93
CA ALA A 273 -0.67 12.59 -5.32
C ALA A 273 -0.03 11.22 -5.60
N THR A 274 0.68 10.65 -4.61
CA THR A 274 1.34 9.34 -4.69
C THR A 274 0.35 8.16 -4.74
N ARG A 275 -0.94 8.40 -4.42
CA ARG A 275 -2.04 7.42 -4.48
C ARG A 275 -2.92 7.58 -5.72
N GLN A 276 -2.53 8.43 -6.66
CA GLN A 276 -3.31 8.71 -7.87
C GLN A 276 -3.20 7.60 -8.91
N GLY A 277 -4.25 7.48 -9.72
CA GLY A 277 -4.33 6.50 -10.79
C GLY A 277 -4.80 5.13 -10.31
N ARG A 278 -4.57 4.13 -11.17
CA ARG A 278 -4.95 2.74 -10.87
C ARG A 278 -3.93 2.12 -9.92
N LEU A 279 -4.38 1.19 -9.09
CA LEU A 279 -3.45 0.29 -8.40
C LEU A 279 -3.16 -0.87 -9.35
N VAL A 280 -1.89 -1.23 -9.50
CA VAL A 280 -1.44 -2.19 -10.50
C VAL A 280 -0.57 -3.24 -9.83
N VAL A 281 -0.68 -4.48 -10.30
CA VAL A 281 0.27 -5.56 -9.98
C VAL A 281 1.07 -5.89 -11.24
N TRP A 282 2.39 -5.84 -11.11
CA TRP A 282 3.33 -6.28 -12.11
C TRP A 282 3.95 -7.60 -11.70
N ASP A 283 3.93 -8.59 -12.60
CA ASP A 283 4.76 -9.79 -12.52
C ASP A 283 6.18 -9.43 -12.99
N THR A 284 7.20 -9.84 -12.23
CA THR A 284 8.60 -9.59 -12.56
C THR A 284 9.16 -10.54 -13.61
N GLY A 285 8.48 -11.66 -13.89
CA GLY A 285 8.90 -12.66 -14.86
C GLY A 285 10.10 -13.51 -14.44
N VAL A 286 10.65 -13.27 -13.24
CA VAL A 286 11.82 -14.00 -12.72
C VAL A 286 11.44 -15.41 -12.30
N TYR A 287 10.24 -15.59 -11.77
CA TYR A 287 9.78 -16.90 -11.31
C TYR A 287 8.99 -17.61 -12.39
N PRO A 288 9.15 -18.94 -12.56
CA PRO A 288 8.40 -19.68 -13.54
C PRO A 288 6.90 -19.61 -13.24
N ALA A 289 6.10 -19.55 -14.30
CA ALA A 289 4.68 -19.89 -14.19
C ALA A 289 4.58 -21.36 -13.77
N ARG A 290 3.68 -21.67 -12.83
CA ARG A 290 3.34 -23.07 -12.54
C ARG A 290 2.84 -23.69 -13.85
N LYS A 291 3.58 -24.67 -14.38
CA LYS A 291 3.08 -25.50 -15.48
C LYS A 291 1.80 -26.14 -14.98
N GLU A 292 0.68 -25.87 -15.65
CA GLU A 292 -0.53 -26.68 -15.49
C GLU A 292 -0.16 -28.10 -15.93
N GLY A 293 0.20 -28.93 -14.95
CA GLY A 293 0.61 -30.31 -15.18
C GLY A 293 -0.62 -31.20 -15.14
N ASN A 294 -1.02 -31.64 -16.33
CA ASN A 294 -1.50 -32.97 -16.73
C ASN A 294 -2.28 -33.81 -15.69
#